data_AF-A0A3B9K3J7-F1
#
_entry.id   AF-A0A3B9K3J7-F1
#
_cell.length_a   1.000
_cell.length_b   1.000
_cell.length_c   1.000
_cell.angle_alpha   90.00
_cell.angle_beta   90.00
_cell.angle_gamma   90.00
#
_symmetry.space_group_name_H-M   'P 1'
#
loop_
_entity.id
_entity.type
_entity.pdbx_description
1 polymer ?
#
loop_
_entity_poly.entity_id
_entity_poly.type
_entity_poly.pdbx_seq_one_letter_code
_entity_poly.pdbx_strand_id
1 'polypeptide(L)'
;ASQTDKTESEVLFAVSDEHLSIAEIAKLTVEHIGSGRVTFVDWPLGRKNIDIGDAIISNKKIKKLLGWAPQFDIRTGLDLTKNYYQPCLEKYFP
;
A
#
# COMPACT_ATOMS: atom_id res chain seq x y z
N ALA A 1 -24.37 0.76 0.32
CA ALA A 1 -25.20 -0.47 0.37
C ALA A 1 -24.49 -1.55 -0.45
N SER A 2 -24.67 -2.83 -0.08
CA SER A 2 -24.15 -3.94 -0.86
C SER A 2 -24.76 -3.92 -2.28
N GLN A 3 -23.97 -4.17 -3.32
CA GLN A 3 -24.48 -4.30 -4.69
C GLN A 3 -24.90 -5.74 -5.03
N THR A 4 -24.65 -6.69 -4.12
CA THR A 4 -24.98 -8.11 -4.28
C THR A 4 -25.35 -8.72 -2.92
N ASP A 5 -26.31 -9.64 -2.88
CA ASP A 5 -26.71 -10.33 -1.65
C ASP A 5 -25.55 -11.08 -0.98
N LYS A 6 -24.54 -11.50 -1.77
CA LYS A 6 -23.37 -12.27 -1.29
C LYS A 6 -22.46 -11.50 -0.34
N THR A 7 -22.63 -10.19 -0.23
CA THR A 7 -21.76 -9.32 0.59
C THR A 7 -22.53 -8.54 1.65
N GLU A 8 -23.81 -8.84 1.83
CA GLU A 8 -24.58 -8.28 2.93
C GLU A 8 -24.04 -8.75 4.27
N SER A 9 -23.83 -7.82 5.20
CA SER A 9 -23.25 -8.09 6.53
C SER A 9 -21.84 -8.71 6.51
N GLU A 10 -21.14 -8.67 5.37
CA GLU A 10 -19.78 -9.20 5.26
C GLU A 10 -18.72 -8.11 5.45
N VAL A 11 -17.70 -8.40 6.25
CA VAL A 11 -16.45 -7.60 6.29
C VAL A 11 -15.44 -8.23 5.32
N LEU A 12 -14.88 -7.40 4.43
CA LEU A 12 -13.99 -7.80 3.35
C LEU A 12 -12.73 -6.92 3.34
N PHE A 13 -11.56 -7.55 3.19
CA PHE A 13 -10.29 -6.83 3.06
C PHE A 13 -9.88 -6.71 1.59
N ALA A 14 -9.84 -5.48 1.08
CA ALA A 14 -9.28 -5.15 -0.23
C ALA A 14 -7.79 -4.83 -0.08
N VAL A 15 -6.98 -5.89 -0.01
CA VAL A 15 -5.52 -5.79 0.18
C VAL A 15 -4.80 -6.56 -0.93
N SER A 16 -3.54 -6.19 -1.18
CA SER A 16 -2.67 -6.89 -2.13
C SER A 16 -2.42 -8.34 -1.70
N ASP A 17 -1.98 -9.16 -2.64
CA ASP A 17 -1.40 -10.48 -2.36
C ASP A 17 0.03 -10.38 -1.82
N GLU A 18 0.69 -9.24 -2.07
CA GLU A 18 2.03 -8.97 -1.59
C GLU A 18 1.99 -8.32 -0.20
N HIS A 19 2.87 -8.78 0.69
CA HIS A 19 3.16 -8.14 1.97
C HIS A 19 4.63 -7.75 1.97
N LEU A 20 4.91 -6.47 2.22
CA LEU A 20 6.24 -5.90 2.14
C LEU A 20 6.57 -5.24 3.47
N SER A 21 7.82 -5.40 3.89
CA SER A 21 8.36 -4.63 5.00
C SER A 21 8.41 -3.14 4.64
N ILE A 22 8.41 -2.29 5.66
CA ILE A 22 8.58 -0.84 5.50
C ILE A 22 9.88 -0.53 4.72
N ALA A 23 10.94 -1.31 4.95
CA ALA A 23 12.22 -1.15 4.28
C ALA A 23 12.14 -1.46 2.78
N GLU A 24 11.38 -2.50 2.39
CA GLU A 24 11.16 -2.83 0.97
C GLU A 24 10.33 -1.76 0.27
N ILE A 25 9.26 -1.29 0.92
CA ILE A 25 8.43 -0.20 0.38
C ILE A 25 9.28 1.06 0.16
N ALA A 26 10.12 1.43 1.12
CA ALA A 26 11.01 2.60 0.99
C ALA A 26 12.01 2.45 -0.17
N LYS A 27 12.61 1.26 -0.33
CA LYS A 27 13.55 0.97 -1.43
C LYS A 27 12.86 1.05 -2.79
N LEU A 28 11.73 0.37 -2.94
CA LEU A 28 10.94 0.38 -4.18
C LEU A 28 10.47 1.80 -4.52
N THR A 29 10.10 2.59 -3.50
CA THR A 29 9.73 4.00 -3.72
C THR A 29 10.88 4.78 -4.34
N VAL A 30 12.08 4.73 -3.75
CA VAL A 30 13.25 5.45 -4.31
C VAL A 30 13.60 4.96 -5.71
N GLU A 31 13.54 3.64 -5.94
CA GLU A 31 13.80 3.02 -7.24
C GLU A 31 12.84 3.53 -8.33
N HIS A 32 11.53 3.46 -8.10
CA HIS A 32 10.52 3.82 -9.09
C HIS A 32 10.30 5.33 -9.24
N ILE A 33 10.37 6.09 -8.14
CA ILE A 33 10.38 7.56 -8.22
C ILE A 33 11.64 8.04 -8.95
N GLY A 34 12.76 7.33 -8.82
CA GLY A 34 14.03 7.61 -9.50
C GLY A 34 14.85 8.72 -8.83
N SER A 35 14.51 9.08 -7.60
CA SER A 35 15.24 10.08 -6.80
C SER A 35 15.08 9.81 -5.29
N GLY A 36 16.01 10.34 -4.50
CA GLY A 36 16.04 10.16 -3.05
C GLY A 36 17.00 9.06 -2.58
N ARG A 37 16.97 8.77 -1.28
CA ARG A 37 17.76 7.70 -0.65
C ARG A 37 17.03 7.12 0.55
N VAL A 38 17.20 5.83 0.78
CA VAL A 38 16.72 5.17 2.01
C VAL A 38 17.77 5.33 3.10
N THR A 39 17.35 5.79 4.28
CA THR A 39 18.19 5.87 5.49
C THR A 39 17.47 5.16 6.62
N PHE A 40 18.17 4.27 7.31
CA PHE A 40 17.66 3.64 8.53
C PHE A 40 17.94 4.55 9.71
N VAL A 41 16.92 4.78 10.53
CA VAL A 41 17.01 5.62 11.74
C VAL A 41 16.52 4.82 12.92
N ASP A 42 16.99 5.18 14.12
CA ASP A 42 16.51 4.57 15.34
C ASP A 42 15.02 4.84 15.53
N TRP A 43 14.33 3.84 16.08
CA TRP A 43 12.91 3.96 16.34
C TRP A 43 12.63 5.10 17.33
N PRO A 44 11.68 6.00 17.06
CA PRO A 44 11.42 7.12 17.95
C PRO A 44 11.03 6.65 19.36
N LEU A 45 11.62 7.27 20.38
CA LEU A 45 11.29 7.01 21.78
C LEU A 45 9.77 7.17 21.99
N GLY A 46 9.14 6.18 22.62
CA GLY A 46 7.70 6.15 22.87
C GLY A 46 6.85 5.52 21.77
N ARG A 47 7.30 5.49 20.50
CA ARG A 47 6.54 4.81 19.43
C ARG A 47 6.72 3.30 19.41
N LYS A 48 7.80 2.79 20.00
CA LYS A 48 8.09 1.33 19.99
C LYS A 48 7.04 0.53 20.76
N ASN A 49 6.47 1.13 21.81
CA ASN A 49 5.52 0.46 22.70
C ASN A 49 4.11 0.33 22.11
N ILE A 50 3.81 1.07 21.04
CA ILE A 50 2.51 1.06 20.35
C ILE A 50 2.61 0.47 18.94
N ASP A 51 3.78 -0.02 18.55
CA ASP A 51 3.96 -0.69 17.27
C ASP A 51 3.33 -2.09 17.33
N ILE A 52 2.56 -2.42 16.30
CA ILE A 52 1.89 -3.71 16.15
C ILE A 52 2.76 -4.74 15.40
N GLY A 53 3.90 -4.31 14.85
CA GLY A 53 4.75 -5.13 14.00
C GLY A 53 4.11 -5.36 12.63
N ASP A 54 4.19 -6.59 12.14
CA ASP A 54 3.75 -6.94 10.79
C ASP A 54 2.23 -7.08 10.68
N ALA A 55 1.65 -6.38 9.70
CA ALA A 55 0.23 -6.51 9.35
C ALA A 55 0.04 -7.38 8.11
N ILE A 56 -0.14 -8.69 8.32
CA ILE A 56 -0.39 -9.66 7.25
C ILE A 56 -1.89 -9.96 7.16
N ILE A 57 -2.52 -9.46 6.10
CA ILE A 57 -3.97 -9.54 5.89
C ILE A 57 -4.29 -10.36 4.64
N SER A 58 -5.27 -11.25 4.74
CA SER A 58 -5.72 -12.12 3.65
C SER A 58 -6.91 -11.51 2.89
N ASN A 59 -6.82 -11.47 1.56
CA ASN A 59 -7.91 -11.10 0.65
C ASN A 59 -8.71 -12.31 0.12
N LYS A 60 -8.51 -13.52 0.66
CA LYS A 60 -9.16 -14.75 0.16
C LYS A 60 -10.68 -14.67 0.14
N LYS A 61 -11.28 -13.97 1.12
CA LYS A 61 -12.73 -13.83 1.25
C LYS A 61 -13.34 -12.98 0.13
N ILE A 62 -12.76 -11.81 -0.16
CA ILE A 62 -13.24 -10.93 -1.22
C ILE A 62 -13.04 -11.56 -2.61
N LYS A 63 -11.92 -12.28 -2.81
CA LYS A 63 -11.67 -13.10 -4.02
C LYS A 63 -12.76 -14.14 -4.24
N LYS A 64 -13.10 -14.89 -3.19
CA LYS A 64 -14.10 -15.97 -3.27
C LYS A 64 -15.50 -15.42 -3.55
N LEU A 65 -15.90 -14.34 -2.90
CA LEU A 65 -17.28 -13.83 -2.99
C LEU A 65 -17.54 -13.00 -4.24
N LEU A 66 -16.56 -12.22 -4.69
CA LEU A 66 -16.71 -11.24 -5.75
C LEU A 66 -15.85 -11.51 -6.99
N GLY A 67 -14.93 -12.47 -6.94
CA GLY A 67 -13.90 -12.61 -7.99
C GLY A 67 -12.93 -11.44 -8.04
N TRP A 68 -12.94 -10.57 -7.02
CA TRP A 68 -12.09 -9.38 -6.95
C TRP A 68 -10.62 -9.76 -6.80
N ALA A 69 -9.74 -9.04 -7.47
CA ALA A 69 -8.30 -9.15 -7.29
C ALA A 69 -7.65 -7.76 -7.38
N PRO A 70 -6.52 -7.52 -6.71
CA PRO A 70 -5.75 -6.29 -6.91
C PRO A 70 -5.34 -6.18 -8.38
N GLN A 71 -5.51 -4.99 -8.97
CA GLN A 71 -5.20 -4.75 -10.39
C GLN A 71 -3.75 -4.31 -10.61
N PHE A 72 -3.13 -3.70 -9.59
CA PHE A 72 -1.78 -3.16 -9.65
C PHE A 72 -0.97 -3.73 -8.51
N ASP A 73 0.27 -4.12 -8.81
CA ASP A 73 1.29 -4.39 -7.80
C ASP A 73 1.95 -3.09 -7.34
N ILE A 74 2.82 -3.17 -6.34
CA ILE A 74 3.46 -1.97 -5.78
C ILE A 74 4.33 -1.24 -6.82
N ARG A 75 4.98 -1.97 -7.73
CA ARG A 75 5.90 -1.41 -8.74
C ARG A 75 5.12 -0.57 -9.74
N THR A 76 4.08 -1.18 -10.33
CA THR A 76 3.19 -0.49 -11.27
C THR A 76 2.49 0.70 -10.60
N GLY A 77 2.05 0.55 -9.35
CA GLY A 77 1.44 1.63 -8.59
C GLY A 77 2.39 2.83 -8.38
N LEU A 78 3.67 2.57 -8.07
CA LEU A 78 4.68 3.61 -7.88
C LEU A 78 5.02 4.32 -9.21
N ASP A 79 5.15 3.58 -10.30
CA ASP A 79 5.38 4.17 -11.63
C ASP A 79 4.23 5.09 -12.06
N LEU A 80 2.98 4.63 -11.88
CA LEU A 80 1.79 5.43 -12.16
C LEU A 80 1.74 6.68 -11.26
N THR A 81 2.10 6.53 -9.99
CA THR A 81 2.15 7.64 -9.02
C THR A 81 3.15 8.70 -9.49
N LYS A 82 4.37 8.31 -9.85
CA LYS A 82 5.38 9.24 -10.40
C LYS A 82 4.84 9.97 -11.63
N ASN A 83 4.32 9.22 -12.60
CA ASN A 83 3.85 9.78 -13.86
C ASN A 83 2.72 10.80 -13.67
N TYR A 84 1.83 10.54 -12.71
CA TYR A 84 0.74 11.46 -12.37
C TYR A 84 1.26 12.75 -11.70
N TYR A 85 2.13 12.62 -10.71
CA TYR A 85 2.55 13.78 -9.92
C TYR A 85 3.59 14.63 -10.64
N GLN A 86 4.49 14.06 -11.44
CA GLN A 86 5.57 14.77 -12.12
C GLN A 86 5.15 16.10 -12.81
N PRO A 87 4.04 16.20 -13.56
CA PRO A 87 3.62 17.46 -14.18
C PRO A 87 2.92 18.45 -13.24
N CYS A 88 2.61 18.08 -12.00
CA CYS A 88 1.83 18.91 -11.09
C CYS A 88 2.39 19.04 -9.66
N LEU A 89 3.61 18.55 -9.40
CA LEU A 89 4.25 18.62 -8.07
C LEU A 89 4.32 20.04 -7.51
N GLU A 90 4.54 21.05 -8.36
CA GLU A 90 4.61 22.46 -7.96
C GLU A 90 3.32 22.98 -7.29
N LYS A 91 2.18 22.30 -7.48
CA LYS A 91 0.92 22.67 -6.81
C LYS A 91 0.86 22.21 -5.35
N TYR A 92 1.74 21.30 -4.96
CA TYR A 92 1.73 20.63 -3.65
C TYR A 92 2.95 20.99 -2.79
N PHE A 93 3.98 21.58 -3.38
CA PHE A 93 5.11 22.13 -2.64
C PHE A 93 4.95 23.65 -2.48
N PRO A 94 5.26 24.20 -1.29
CA PRO A 94 5.29 25.65 -1.05
C PRO A 94 6.45 26.34 -1.78
#